data_AF-A0AAD7ZBR3-F1
#
_entry.id   AF-A0AAD7ZBR3-F1
#
_cell.length_a   1.000
_cell.length_b   1.000
_cell.length_c   1.000
_cell.angle_alpha   90.00
_cell.angle_beta   90.00
_cell.angle_gamma   90.00
#
_symmetry.space_group_name_H-M   'P 1'
#
loop_
_entity.id
_entity.type
_entity.pdbx_description
1 polymer ?
#
loop_
_entity_poly.entity_id
_entity_poly.type
_entity_poly.pdbx_seq_one_letter_code
_entity_poly.pdbx_strand_id
1 'polypeptide(L)' 'MEKKKNSKLESFLKRSLPASVYSDTRYYEGCVVRVGKTALCYNYVIVTGQSILLADYPPRTIHEAVQFCDVTSITV' A
#
# COMPACT_ATOMS: atom_id res chain seq x y z
N MET A 1 -4.93 16.65 12.45
CA MET A 1 -3.64 16.75 11.74
C MET A 1 -3.82 16.12 10.37
N GLU A 2 -4.09 16.91 9.34
CA GLU A 2 -4.25 16.42 7.98
C GLU A 2 -2.85 16.05 7.45
N LYS A 3 -2.50 14.76 7.44
CA LYS A 3 -1.25 14.30 6.81
C LYS A 3 -1.28 14.81 5.36
N LYS A 4 -0.37 15.72 5.00
CA LYS A 4 -0.20 16.20 3.61
C LYS A 4 -0.13 14.97 2.70
N LYS A 5 -1.21 14.66 2.00
CA LYS A 5 -1.27 13.54 1.06
C LYS A 5 -0.15 13.75 0.04
N ASN A 6 0.76 12.78 -0.05
CA ASN A 6 1.92 12.88 -0.92
C ASN A 6 1.43 12.94 -2.37
N SER A 7 1.47 14.11 -3.00
CA SER A 7 0.89 14.35 -4.33
C SER A 7 1.48 13.46 -5.42
N LYS A 8 2.75 13.07 -5.28
CA LYS A 8 3.42 12.10 -6.18
C LYS A 8 2.82 10.71 -6.02
N LEU A 9 2.61 10.27 -4.78
CA LEU A 9 1.96 8.99 -4.50
C LEU A 9 0.52 8.97 -5.02
N GLU A 10 -0.28 10.02 -4.74
CA GLU A 10 -1.65 10.07 -5.26
C GLU A 10 -1.71 9.98 -6.79
N SER A 11 -0.85 10.73 -7.47
CA SER A 11 -0.77 10.71 -8.93
C SER A 11 -0.28 9.37 -9.47
N PHE A 12 0.56 8.66 -8.72
CA PHE A 12 0.97 7.31 -9.04
C PHE A 12 -0.17 6.31 -8.85
N LEU A 13 -0.87 6.34 -7.72
CA LEU A 13 -1.99 5.43 -7.43
C LEU A 13 -3.13 5.58 -8.45
N LYS A 14 -3.53 6.82 -8.77
CA LYS A 14 -4.57 7.11 -9.77
C LYS A 14 -4.26 6.53 -11.16
N ARG A 15 -2.98 6.44 -11.52
CA ARG A 15 -2.55 5.94 -12.84
C ARG A 15 -2.26 4.44 -12.84
N SER A 16 -1.86 3.89 -11.70
CA SER A 16 -1.35 2.51 -11.62
C SER A 16 -2.41 1.51 -11.19
N LEU A 17 -3.43 1.96 -10.45
CA LEU A 17 -4.52 1.09 -9.99
C LEU A 17 -5.72 1.17 -10.93
N PRO A 18 -6.47 0.06 -11.10
CA PRO A 18 -7.80 0.12 -11.68
C PRO A 18 -8.68 1.13 -10.93
N ALA A 19 -9.55 1.84 -11.63
CA ALA A 19 -10.38 2.88 -11.04
C ALA A 19 -11.24 2.36 -9.86
N SER A 20 -11.73 1.12 -9.94
CA SER A 20 -12.46 0.47 -8.86
C SER A 20 -11.61 0.31 -7.58
N VAL A 21 -10.38 -0.16 -7.72
CA VAL A 21 -9.43 -0.37 -6.61
C VAL A 21 -8.98 0.97 -6.01
N TYR A 22 -8.71 1.97 -6.86
CA TYR A 22 -8.37 3.31 -6.37
C TYR A 22 -9.53 3.93 -5.58
N SER A 23 -10.77 3.76 -6.05
CA SER A 23 -11.96 4.32 -5.39
C SER A 23 -12.26 3.65 -4.05
N ASP A 24 -11.92 2.37 -3.90
CA ASP A 24 -12.03 1.60 -2.65
C ASP A 24 -10.76 1.68 -1.78
N THR A 25 -9.77 2.50 -2.17
CA THR A 25 -8.58 2.73 -1.34
C THR A 25 -8.98 3.52 -0.09
N ARG A 26 -8.79 2.90 1.07
CA ARG A 26 -9.19 3.45 2.37
C ARG A 26 -8.09 4.23 3.04
N TYR A 27 -6.85 3.82 2.80
CA TYR A 27 -5.68 4.42 3.44
C TYR A 27 -4.41 4.16 2.65
N TYR A 28 -3.46 5.09 2.72
CA TYR A 28 -2.11 4.86 2.23
C TYR A 28 -1.09 5.70 3.02
N GLU A 29 0.08 5.15 3.31
CA GLU A 29 1.19 5.90 3.91
C GLU A 29 2.56 5.25 3.65
N GLY A 30 3.64 5.98 3.91
CA GLY A 30 4.99 5.42 3.89
C GLY A 30 5.29 4.65 5.18
N CYS A 31 5.74 3.41 5.06
CA CYS A 31 5.97 2.49 6.17
C CYS A 31 7.26 1.67 5.96
N VAL A 32 7.92 1.29 7.04
CA VAL A 32 8.98 0.26 6.99
C VAL A 32 8.30 -1.10 7.05
N VAL A 33 8.36 -1.85 5.97
CA VAL A 33 7.80 -3.19 5.86
C VAL A 33 8.91 -4.23 5.88
N ARG A 34 8.64 -5.38 6.51
CA ARG A 34 9.53 -6.53 6.44
C ARG A 34 9.14 -7.40 5.26
N VAL A 35 10.05 -7.55 4.30
CA VAL A 35 9.89 -8.43 3.13
C VAL A 35 10.72 -9.68 3.37
N GLY A 36 10.05 -10.83 3.50
CA GLY A 36 10.70 -12.10 3.86
C GLY A 36 11.23 -12.12 5.29
N LYS A 37 12.33 -12.86 5.53
CA LYS A 37 12.87 -13.09 6.87
C LYS A 37 13.84 -12.00 7.36
N THR A 38 14.43 -11.22 6.46
CA THR A 38 15.63 -10.41 6.79
C THR A 38 15.62 -8.98 6.26
N ALA A 39 14.86 -8.66 5.22
CA ALA A 39 14.90 -7.33 4.62
C ALA A 39 13.82 -6.41 5.21
N LEU A 40 14.25 -5.26 5.73
CA LEU A 40 13.37 -4.13 6.00
C LEU A 40 13.47 -3.15 4.83
N CYS A 41 12.34 -2.81 4.22
CA CYS A 41 12.25 -1.90 3.10
C CYS A 41 11.29 -0.76 3.45
N TYR A 42 11.64 0.46 3.08
CA TYR A 42 10.69 1.56 3.16
C TYR A 42 9.83 1.56 1.90
N ASN A 43 8.54 1.32 2.06
CA ASN A 43 7.55 1.24 0.98
C ASN A 43 6.33 2.07 1.33
N TYR A 44 5.47 2.35 0.36
CA TYR A 44 4.12 2.79 0.65
C TYR A 44 3.22 1.57 0.86
N VAL A 45 2.49 1.56 1.97
CA VAL A 45 1.42 0.61 2.22
C VAL A 45 0.12 1.25 1.76
N ILE A 46 -0.67 0.51 0.97
CA ILE A 46 -1.97 0.94 0.49
C ILE A 46 -3.00 -0.10 0.93
N VAL A 47 -3.97 0.35 1.72
CA VAL A 47 -5.07 -0.48 2.22
C VAL A 47 -6.29 -0.23 1.34
N THR A 48 -6.68 -1.26 0.59
CA THR A 48 -7.93 -1.28 -0.19
C THR A 48 -9.03 -1.94 0.65
N GLY A 49 -10.23 -2.15 0.11
CA GLY A 49 -11.26 -2.92 0.79
C GLY A 49 -11.06 -4.44 0.72
N GLN A 50 -10.15 -4.95 -0.11
CA GLN A 50 -9.95 -6.40 -0.30
C GLN A 50 -8.52 -6.87 -0.05
N SER A 51 -7.52 -6.01 -0.18
CA SER A 51 -6.11 -6.38 -0.03
C SER A 51 -5.22 -5.24 0.45
N ILE A 52 -4.02 -5.60 0.88
CA ILE A 52 -2.91 -4.68 1.13
C ILE A 52 -1.97 -4.72 -0.07
N LEU A 53 -1.69 -3.55 -0.63
CA LEU A 53 -0.71 -3.37 -1.70
C LEU A 53 0.53 -2.67 -1.15
N LEU A 54 1.67 -2.96 -1.77
CA LEU A 54 2.93 -2.27 -1.52
C LEU A 54 3.38 -1.57 -2.78
N ALA A 55 3.79 -0.31 -2.63
CA ALA A 55 4.49 0.44 -3.67
C ALA A 55 5.91 0.77 -3.22
N ASP A 56 6.85 0.77 -4.17
CA ASP A 56 8.23 1.17 -3.88
C ASP A 56 8.30 2.61 -3.34
N TYR A 57 9.37 2.91 -2.60
CA TYR A 57 9.76 4.29 -2.29
C TYR A 57 11.09 4.64 -2.98
N PRO A 58 11.12 5.55 -3.98
CA PRO A 58 10.01 6.31 -4.56
C PRO A 58 9.06 5.44 -5.42
N PRO A 59 7.81 5.90 -5.66
CA PRO A 59 6.76 5.07 -6.26
C PRO A 59 7.06 4.79 -7.73
N ARG A 60 7.25 3.51 -8.04
CA ARG A 60 7.59 3.01 -9.38
C ARG A 60 6.80 1.76 -9.73
N THR A 61 6.76 0.80 -8.82
CA THR A 61 5.98 -0.43 -8.99
C THR A 61 4.98 -0.59 -7.85
N ILE A 62 3.91 -1.35 -8.12
CA ILE A 62 2.92 -1.79 -7.14
C ILE A 62 2.78 -3.30 -7.23
N HIS A 63 2.70 -3.96 -6.08
CA HIS A 63 2.40 -5.37 -5.99
C HIS A 63 1.47 -5.64 -4.81
N GLU A 64 0.68 -6.71 -4.92
CA GLU A 64 -0.17 -7.18 -3.83
C GLU A 64 0.69 -7.89 -2.78
N ALA A 65 0.51 -7.50 -1.51
CA ALA A 65 1.20 -8.13 -0.40
C ALA A 65 0.35 -9.25 0.22
N VAL A 66 -0.94 -9.00 0.42
CA VAL A 66 -1.86 -9.99 0.99
C VAL A 66 -3.31 -9.62 0.68
N GLN A 67 -4.14 -10.61 0.33
CA GLN A 67 -5.59 -10.45 0.28
C GLN A 67 -6.18 -10.68 1.67
N PHE A 68 -7.20 -9.91 2.05
CA PHE A 68 -7.82 -10.06 3.37
C PHE A 68 -8.47 -11.43 3.57
N CYS A 69 -8.89 -12.11 2.51
CA CYS A 69 -9.38 -13.49 2.60
C CYS A 69 -8.30 -14.48 3.06
N ASP A 70 -7.02 -14.16 2.85
CA ASP A 70 -5.88 -15.01 3.22
C ASP A 70 -5.34 -14.67 4.63
N VAL A 71 -5.84 -13.59 5.25
CA VAL A 71 -5.43 -13.18 6.59
C VAL A 71 -6.11 -14.05 7.64
N THR A 72 -5.32 -14.82 8.38
CA THR A 72 -5.82 -15.73 9.43
C THR A 72 -5.66 -15.17 10.85
N SER A 73 -4.76 -14.20 11.04
CA SER A 73 -4.48 -13.59 12.34
C SER A 73 -3.82 -12.22 12.17
N ILE A 74 -4.05 -11.35 13.15
CA ILE A 74 -3.36 -10.06 13.32
C ILE A 74 -2.82 -10.03 14.74
N THR A 75 -1.55 -9.70 14.90
CA THR A 75 -0.90 -9.53 16.20
C THR A 75 -0.56 -8.05 16.41
N VAL A 76 -0.89 -7.51 17.57
CA VAL A 76 -0.66 -6.12 17.99
C VAL A 76 0.20 -6.06 19.23
#